data_AF-A0A7L3F677-F1
#
_entry.id   AF-A0A7L3F677-F1
#
_cell.length_a   1.000
_cell.length_b   1.000
_cell.length_c   1.000
_cell.angle_alpha   90.00
_cell.angle_beta   90.00
_cell.angle_gamma   90.00
#
_symmetry.space_group_name_H-M   'P 1'
#
loop_
_entity.id
_entity.type
_entity.pdbx_description
1 polymer ?
#
loop_
_entity_poly.entity_id
_entity_poly.type
_entity_poly.pdbx_seq_one_letter_code
_entity_poly.pdbx_strand_id
1 'polypeptide(L)'
;AIVDEKIFCCHGGLSPDLQSMEQIRRIMRPTDVPDQGLLCDLLWSDPDKDVQGWGENDRGVSFTFGAEVVAKFLHKHDLDLICRAHQVVEDGYEFFAKRQLVTLFSAPNYCGEFDNAGAMMSVDETLMCSFQV
;
A
#
# COMPACT_ATOMS: atom_id res chain seq x y z
N ALA A 1 1.17 -3.65 -9.15
CA ALA A 1 2.23 -3.49 -10.19
C ALA A 1 3.60 -3.60 -9.53
N ILE A 2 4.65 -3.83 -10.31
CA ILE A 2 6.03 -3.72 -9.83
C ILE A 2 6.76 -2.79 -10.80
N VAL A 3 7.36 -1.71 -10.30
CA VAL A 3 8.14 -0.74 -11.08
C VAL A 3 9.62 -1.05 -10.91
N ASP A 4 10.29 -1.28 -12.03
CA ASP A 4 11.72 -1.57 -12.14
C ASP A 4 12.23 -2.61 -11.12
N GLU A 5 11.40 -3.63 -10.87
CA GLU A 5 11.67 -4.70 -9.89
C GLU A 5 11.92 -4.24 -8.44
N LYS A 6 11.71 -2.95 -8.12
CA LYS A 6 12.03 -2.35 -6.82
C LYS A 6 10.85 -1.74 -6.09
N ILE A 7 9.81 -1.28 -6.79
CA ILE A 7 8.64 -0.66 -6.14
C ILE A 7 7.41 -1.52 -6.34
N PHE A 8 6.85 -2.06 -5.26
CA PHE A 8 5.56 -2.77 -5.29
C PHE A 8 4.41 -1.79 -5.11
N CYS A 9 3.49 -1.76 -6.08
CA CYS A 9 2.34 -0.87 -6.06
C CYS A 9 1.01 -1.63 -5.94
N CYS A 10 0.16 -1.23 -4.99
CA CYS A 10 -1.21 -1.73 -4.83
C CYS A 10 -2.12 -0.60 -4.31
N HIS A 11 -3.43 -0.84 -4.21
CA HIS A 11 -4.34 0.18 -3.67
C HIS A 11 -4.35 0.16 -2.14
N GLY A 12 -4.69 -1.00 -1.58
CA GLY A 12 -4.72 -1.28 -0.15
C GLY A 12 -3.32 -1.53 0.38
N GLY A 13 -2.96 -2.78 0.63
CA GLY A 13 -1.65 -3.07 1.17
C GLY A 13 -1.23 -4.52 0.98
N LEU A 14 -0.57 -5.06 2.00
CA LEU A 14 -0.09 -6.43 2.00
C LEU A 14 -1.19 -7.40 2.42
N SER A 15 -0.96 -8.69 2.15
CA SER A 15 -1.83 -9.78 2.62
C SER A 15 -1.02 -10.81 3.40
N PRO A 16 -1.54 -11.39 4.49
CA PRO A 16 -0.90 -12.54 5.16
C PRO A 16 -0.82 -13.76 4.21
N ASP A 17 -1.71 -13.83 3.22
CA ASP A 17 -1.74 -14.90 2.22
C ASP A 17 -0.74 -14.69 1.08
N LEU A 18 -0.13 -13.50 0.95
CA LEU A 18 0.80 -13.20 -0.12
C LEU A 18 2.20 -13.76 0.19
N GLN A 19 2.50 -14.90 -0.39
CA GLN A 19 3.79 -15.57 -0.27
C GLN A 19 4.64 -15.48 -1.55
N SER A 20 4.01 -15.34 -2.71
CA SER A 20 4.64 -15.21 -4.02
C SER A 20 3.82 -14.31 -4.92
N MET A 21 4.51 -13.48 -5.72
CA MET A 21 3.88 -12.63 -6.75
C MET A 21 3.10 -13.44 -7.78
N GLU A 22 3.41 -14.73 -7.94
CA GLU A 22 2.66 -15.64 -8.80
C GLU A 22 1.21 -15.83 -8.34
N GLN A 23 0.93 -15.73 -7.05
CA GLN A 23 -0.45 -15.79 -6.54
C GLN A 23 -1.30 -14.65 -7.10
N ILE A 24 -0.72 -13.44 -7.24
CA ILE A 24 -1.40 -12.29 -7.83
C ILE A 24 -1.61 -12.52 -9.34
N ARG A 25 -0.59 -13.05 -10.05
CA ARG A 25 -0.67 -13.32 -11.50
C ARG A 25 -1.75 -14.35 -11.86
N ARG A 26 -2.05 -15.28 -10.95
CA ARG A 26 -3.04 -16.34 -11.13
C ARG A 26 -4.47 -15.95 -10.79
N ILE A 27 -4.72 -14.73 -10.30
CA ILE A 27 -6.07 -14.23 -10.08
C ILE A 27 -6.79 -14.14 -11.44
N MET A 28 -7.79 -15.00 -11.63
CA MET A 28 -8.58 -15.04 -12.86
C MET A 28 -9.48 -13.80 -12.94
N ARG A 29 -9.60 -13.24 -14.14
CA ARG A 29 -10.50 -12.12 -14.44
C ARG A 29 -11.52 -12.52 -15.50
N PRO A 30 -12.76 -12.00 -15.46
CA PRO A 30 -13.30 -11.09 -14.45
C PRO A 30 -13.54 -11.81 -13.11
N THR A 31 -13.47 -11.05 -12.01
CA THR A 31 -13.83 -11.52 -10.67
C THR A 31 -14.37 -10.33 -9.88
N ASP A 32 -15.36 -10.58 -9.03
CA ASP A 32 -15.74 -9.63 -7.98
C ASP A 32 -14.66 -9.60 -6.88
N VAL A 33 -14.68 -8.56 -6.06
CA VAL A 33 -13.83 -8.48 -4.87
C VAL A 33 -14.46 -9.38 -3.80
N PRO A 34 -13.78 -10.44 -3.33
CA PRO A 34 -14.30 -11.28 -2.27
C PRO A 34 -14.29 -10.55 -0.93
N ASP A 35 -15.11 -11.01 0.03
CA ASP A 35 -15.16 -10.42 1.37
C ASP A 35 -13.84 -10.58 2.16
N GLN A 36 -13.03 -11.57 1.81
CA GLN A 36 -11.76 -11.90 2.47
C GLN A 36 -10.75 -12.55 1.51
N GLY A 37 -9.49 -12.61 1.95
CA GLY A 37 -8.38 -13.26 1.24
C GLY A 37 -7.59 -12.32 0.34
N LEU A 38 -6.61 -12.87 -0.38
CA LEU A 38 -5.58 -12.12 -1.10
C LEU A 38 -6.08 -10.90 -1.90
N LEU A 39 -7.12 -11.05 -2.72
CA LEU A 39 -7.62 -9.92 -3.53
C LEU A 39 -8.27 -8.83 -2.66
N CYS A 40 -9.00 -9.22 -1.62
CA CYS A 40 -9.57 -8.28 -0.64
C CYS A 40 -8.43 -7.50 0.04
N ASP A 41 -7.43 -8.20 0.55
CA ASP A 41 -6.34 -7.59 1.30
C ASP A 41 -5.50 -6.61 0.48
N LEU A 42 -5.20 -6.95 -0.78
CA LEU A 42 -4.50 -6.04 -1.71
C LEU A 42 -5.25 -4.73 -1.99
N LEU A 43 -6.54 -4.69 -1.67
CA LEU A 43 -7.42 -3.53 -1.84
C LEU A 43 -7.78 -2.84 -0.52
N TRP A 44 -7.76 -3.54 0.61
CA TRP A 44 -8.36 -3.05 1.86
C TRP A 44 -7.45 -3.05 3.09
N SER A 45 -6.26 -3.66 3.05
CA SER A 45 -5.38 -3.64 4.21
C SER A 45 -4.65 -2.31 4.37
N ASP A 46 -4.33 -1.97 5.63
CA ASP A 46 -3.70 -0.70 6.00
C ASP A 46 -2.43 -0.89 6.85
N PRO A 47 -1.38 -0.06 6.66
CA PRO A 47 -0.27 -0.01 7.59
C PRO A 47 -0.69 0.63 8.92
N ASP A 48 -0.21 0.08 10.04
CA ASP A 48 -0.44 0.63 11.38
C ASP A 48 0.86 0.62 12.20
N LYS A 49 1.18 1.74 12.84
CA LYS A 49 2.39 1.93 13.64
C LYS A 49 2.34 1.23 15.00
N ASP A 50 1.13 1.01 15.52
CA ASP A 50 0.89 0.47 16.85
C ASP A 50 0.68 -1.07 16.81
N VAL A 51 0.56 -1.64 15.61
CA VAL A 51 0.42 -3.10 15.38
C VAL A 51 1.78 -3.78 15.22
N GLN A 52 1.94 -4.91 15.92
CA GLN A 52 3.05 -5.85 15.71
C GLN A 52 2.56 -7.03 14.87
N GLY A 53 3.15 -7.25 13.70
CA GLY A 53 2.69 -8.29 12.78
C GLY A 53 1.39 -7.90 12.07
N TRP A 54 0.35 -8.72 12.20
CA TRP A 54 -0.98 -8.51 11.61
C TRP A 54 -1.99 -8.24 12.72
N GLY A 55 -2.89 -7.29 12.48
CA GLY A 55 -3.99 -6.92 13.39
C GLY A 55 -5.34 -6.90 12.67
N GLU A 56 -6.40 -6.80 13.44
CA GLU A 56 -7.73 -6.51 12.89
C GLU A 56 -7.75 -5.08 12.32
N ASN A 57 -8.54 -4.85 11.27
CA ASN A 57 -8.75 -3.53 10.71
C ASN A 57 -10.08 -2.96 11.22
N ASP A 58 -10.02 -1.81 11.89
CA ASP A 58 -11.21 -1.11 12.43
C ASP A 58 -12.20 -0.66 11.33
N ARG A 59 -11.79 -0.69 10.06
CA ARG A 59 -12.68 -0.53 8.91
C ARG A 59 -13.69 -1.68 8.75
N GLY A 60 -13.51 -2.79 9.48
CA GLY A 60 -14.36 -3.98 9.41
C GLY A 60 -14.09 -4.89 8.22
N VAL A 61 -12.99 -4.66 7.48
CA VAL A 61 -12.58 -5.45 6.32
C VAL A 61 -11.06 -5.60 6.28
N SER A 62 -10.58 -6.80 5.95
CA SER A 62 -9.16 -7.14 5.89
C SER A 62 -8.40 -6.87 7.20
N PHE A 63 -7.11 -6.55 7.11
CA PHE A 63 -6.15 -6.51 8.21
C PHE A 63 -5.38 -5.19 8.27
N THR A 64 -4.83 -4.89 9.45
CA THR A 64 -3.75 -3.94 9.62
C THR A 64 -2.40 -4.67 9.65
N PHE A 65 -1.31 -4.00 9.25
CA PHE A 65 0.03 -4.58 9.29
C PHE A 65 1.11 -3.62 9.77
N GLY A 66 2.02 -4.15 10.60
CA GLY A 66 3.11 -3.38 11.22
C GLY A 66 4.33 -3.17 10.32
N ALA A 67 5.23 -2.29 10.75
CA ALA A 67 6.49 -1.99 10.06
C ALA A 67 7.39 -3.22 9.83
N GLU A 68 7.34 -4.22 10.73
CA GLU A 68 8.09 -5.46 10.56
C GLU A 68 7.58 -6.30 9.38
N VAL A 69 6.27 -6.28 9.12
CA VAL A 69 5.66 -6.99 7.97
C VAL A 69 6.14 -6.34 6.68
N VAL A 70 6.18 -5.01 6.62
CA VAL A 70 6.73 -4.25 5.48
C VAL A 70 8.18 -4.65 5.23
N ALA A 71 9.04 -4.61 6.27
CA ALA A 71 10.45 -4.94 6.13
C ALA A 71 10.67 -6.39 5.66
N LYS A 72 9.92 -7.35 6.23
CA LYS A 72 9.97 -8.77 5.84
C LYS A 72 9.54 -8.98 4.39
N PHE A 73 8.47 -8.33 3.96
CA PHE A 73 7.97 -8.41 2.59
C PHE A 73 8.99 -7.89 1.59
N LEU A 74 9.52 -6.69 1.83
CA LEU A 74 10.52 -6.07 0.97
C LEU A 74 11.78 -6.94 0.84
N HIS A 75 12.33 -7.39 1.98
CA HIS A 75 13.49 -8.25 1.99
C HIS A 75 13.25 -9.59 1.27
N LYS A 76 12.08 -10.22 1.48
CA LYS A 76 11.74 -11.50 0.85
C LYS A 76 11.66 -11.41 -0.67
N HIS A 77 11.24 -10.27 -1.20
CA HIS A 77 10.98 -10.07 -2.62
C HIS A 77 12.02 -9.20 -3.33
N ASP A 78 13.13 -8.85 -2.64
CA ASP A 78 14.19 -7.95 -3.12
C ASP A 78 13.67 -6.58 -3.63
N LEU A 79 12.71 -6.03 -2.91
CA LEU A 79 12.09 -4.73 -3.18
C LEU A 79 12.61 -3.66 -2.22
N ASP A 80 12.51 -2.40 -2.65
CA ASP A 80 12.96 -1.24 -1.87
C ASP A 80 11.79 -0.44 -1.27
N LEU A 81 10.63 -0.41 -1.95
CA LEU A 81 9.51 0.45 -1.58
C LEU A 81 8.15 -0.21 -1.84
N ILE A 82 7.20 0.00 -0.93
CA ILE A 82 5.77 -0.19 -1.17
C ILE A 82 5.13 1.17 -1.45
N CYS A 83 4.44 1.31 -2.57
CA CYS A 83 3.64 2.48 -2.91
C CYS A 83 2.15 2.11 -2.90
N ARG A 84 1.35 2.81 -2.09
CA ARG A 84 -0.08 2.51 -1.92
C ARG A 84 -0.95 3.76 -1.80
N ALA A 85 -2.27 3.61 -1.71
CA ALA A 85 -3.23 4.72 -1.62
C ALA A 85 -4.19 4.60 -0.43
N HIS A 86 -5.51 4.52 -0.66
CA HIS A 86 -6.60 4.17 0.27
C HIS A 86 -6.84 5.07 1.51
N GLN A 87 -5.82 5.59 2.17
CA GLN A 87 -5.93 6.48 3.32
C GLN A 87 -5.73 7.95 2.91
N VAL A 88 -6.63 8.82 3.37
CA VAL A 88 -6.43 10.28 3.28
C VAL A 88 -5.27 10.66 4.19
N VAL A 89 -4.31 11.43 3.66
CA VAL A 89 -3.15 11.93 4.39
C VAL A 89 -3.01 13.43 4.15
N GLU A 90 -2.60 14.18 5.18
CA GLU A 90 -2.66 15.65 5.21
C GLU A 90 -1.93 16.29 4.02
N ASP A 91 -0.69 15.90 3.76
CA ASP A 91 0.14 16.47 2.68
C ASP A 91 -0.04 15.77 1.32
N GLY A 92 -1.07 14.92 1.18
CA GLY A 92 -1.29 14.09 -0.01
C GLY A 92 -0.31 12.91 -0.15
N TYR A 93 0.79 12.88 0.61
CA TYR A 93 1.65 11.70 0.76
C TYR A 93 2.14 11.54 2.20
N GLU A 94 2.36 10.29 2.63
CA GLU A 94 2.92 10.00 3.95
C GLU A 94 3.83 8.77 3.91
N PHE A 95 4.99 8.85 4.57
CA PHE A 95 5.90 7.72 4.70
C PHE A 95 5.65 6.92 5.97
N PHE A 96 5.79 5.60 5.83
CA PHE A 96 5.73 4.63 6.91
C PHE A 96 6.99 3.75 6.93
N ALA A 97 7.25 3.09 8.07
CA ALA A 97 8.34 2.12 8.25
C ALA A 97 9.71 2.62 7.73
N LYS A 98 10.16 3.80 8.19
CA LYS A 98 11.45 4.41 7.76
C LYS A 98 11.55 4.58 6.23
N ARG A 99 10.46 5.06 5.61
CA ARG A 99 10.32 5.30 4.15
C ARG A 99 10.27 4.03 3.29
N GLN A 100 10.07 2.87 3.89
CA GLN A 100 9.89 1.61 3.17
C GLN A 100 8.47 1.46 2.59
N LEU A 101 7.52 2.27 3.06
CA LEU A 101 6.17 2.35 2.49
C LEU A 101 5.79 3.83 2.33
N VAL A 102 5.13 4.17 1.24
CA VAL A 102 4.51 5.49 1.02
C VAL A 102 3.04 5.33 0.68
N THR A 103 2.21 6.11 1.36
CA THR A 103 0.80 6.33 1.04
C THR A 103 0.69 7.56 0.16
N LEU A 104 -0.07 7.48 -0.94
CA LEU A 104 -0.41 8.57 -1.83
C LEU A 104 -1.92 8.77 -1.89
N PHE A 105 -2.34 10.02 -1.76
CA PHE A 105 -3.72 10.42 -1.91
C PHE A 105 -3.78 11.67 -2.80
N SER A 106 -4.51 11.58 -3.92
CA SER A 106 -4.47 12.59 -4.99
C SER A 106 -5.75 13.40 -5.13
N ALA A 107 -6.72 13.23 -4.23
CA ALA A 107 -7.95 14.02 -4.20
C ALA A 107 -7.84 15.10 -3.10
N PRO A 108 -7.52 16.37 -3.45
CA PRO A 108 -7.46 17.44 -2.48
C PRO A 108 -8.85 17.77 -1.93
N ASN A 109 -8.88 18.28 -0.70
CA ASN A 109 -10.11 18.61 0.02
C ASN A 109 -11.13 17.45 0.01
N TYR A 110 -10.70 16.25 0.42
CA TYR A 110 -11.51 15.05 0.25
C TYR A 110 -12.88 15.20 0.94
N CYS A 111 -13.94 14.87 0.20
CA CYS A 111 -15.35 15.05 0.61
C CYS A 111 -15.74 16.49 1.01
N GLY A 112 -14.88 17.50 0.85
CA GLY A 112 -15.11 18.84 1.40
C GLY A 112 -14.98 18.93 2.93
N GLU A 113 -14.46 17.88 3.57
CA GLU A 113 -14.36 17.77 5.03
C GLU A 113 -12.92 17.71 5.52
N PHE A 114 -12.03 17.12 4.71
CA PHE A 114 -10.61 17.00 5.01
C PHE A 114 -9.88 18.15 4.34
N ASP A 115 -9.07 18.92 5.07
CA ASP A 115 -8.22 19.99 4.49
C ASP A 115 -6.91 19.43 3.91
N ASN A 116 -6.98 18.24 3.29
CA ASN A 116 -5.80 17.55 2.77
C ASN A 116 -5.40 18.07 1.38
N ALA A 117 -4.10 18.07 1.11
CA ALA A 117 -3.56 18.23 -0.22
C ALA A 117 -3.71 16.93 -1.04
N GLY A 118 -3.45 17.02 -2.35
CA GLY A 118 -3.36 15.87 -3.23
C GLY A 118 -1.92 15.73 -3.71
N ALA A 119 -1.33 14.53 -3.68
CA ALA A 119 0.02 14.31 -4.18
C ALA A 119 0.09 13.34 -5.36
N MET A 120 1.14 13.49 -6.16
CA MET A 120 1.58 12.56 -7.20
C MET A 120 3.07 12.26 -7.03
N MET A 121 3.44 10.98 -7.00
CA MET A 121 4.84 10.56 -6.97
C MET A 121 5.37 10.36 -8.40
N SER A 122 6.41 11.11 -8.76
CA SER A 122 7.18 10.89 -9.99
C SER A 122 8.42 10.05 -9.68
N VAL A 123 8.61 8.98 -10.45
CA VAL A 123 9.76 8.07 -10.35
C VAL A 123 10.55 8.18 -11.64
N ASP A 124 11.82 8.55 -11.55
CA ASP A 124 12.71 8.64 -12.72
C ASP A 124 13.42 7.31 -13.04
N GLU A 125 14.22 7.30 -14.11
CA GLU A 125 14.97 6.12 -14.57
C GLU A 125 16.02 5.61 -13.56
N THR A 126 16.37 6.40 -12.55
CA THR A 126 17.29 6.03 -11.47
C THR A 126 16.57 5.63 -10.19
N LEU A 127 15.24 5.48 -10.25
CA LEU A 127 14.33 5.24 -9.14
C LEU A 127 14.31 6.37 -8.10
N MET A 128 14.75 7.57 -8.46
CA MET A 128 14.59 8.73 -7.60
C MET A 128 13.10 9.10 -7.54
N CYS A 129 12.55 9.07 -6.33
CA CYS A 129 11.16 9.42 -6.07
C CYS A 129 11.05 10.89 -5.67
N SER A 130 10.18 11.64 -6.35
CA SER A 130 9.84 13.03 -6.05
C SER A 130 8.33 13.21 -5.95
N PHE A 131 7.86 14.17 -5.16
CA PHE A 131 6.43 14.39 -4.92
C PHE A 131 6.03 15.77 -5.45
N GLN A 132 4.94 15.80 -6.22
CA GLN A 132 4.21 17.01 -6.57
C GLN A 132 2.96 17.06 -5.69
N VAL A 133 2.74 18.17 -5.02
CA VAL A 133 1.61 18.43 -4.10
C VAL A 133 0.80 19.61 -4.62
#